data_AF-A0A1B5L6C0-F1
#
_entry.id   AF-A0A1B5L6C0-F1
#
_cell.length_a   1.000
_cell.length_b   1.000
_cell.length_c   1.000
_cell.angle_alpha   90.00
_cell.angle_beta   90.00
_cell.angle_gamma   90.00
#
_symmetry.space_group_name_H-M   'P 1'
#
loop_
_entity.id
_entity.type
_entity.pdbx_description
1 polymer ?
#
loop_
_entity_poly.entity_id
_entity_poly.type
_entity_poly.pdbx_seq_one_letter_code
_entity_poly.pdbx_strand_id
1 'polypeptide(L)'
;MLPIGHALVPQPMVTKAPADLRPFHAFSVPPVAIQDLKDKAFDQVPWDNLFRSTANDLAKRELLALDASKLAASRIDASYSLWCPLNEDAKADPYPYYGCFFGAERIEIGDCLRMKPVASEPSLAGDSLIMGLRYIFTRKEYPGTIFFRGNVYKPAKEDASPSSILTQDQLPIALKDEVQWRSQVSPGRPSRWILAKENVTINEQFIRGRFYPTHRLMPILNAESFNAALAQGRVEDQVPYLNNRTNGVGGGYVGRKPNRIQSLGLAVQQGSRISLEPLIREEAA
;
A
#
# COMPACT_ATOMS: atom_id res chain seq x y z
N MET A 1 7.31 14.71 -10.89
CA MET A 1 7.14 13.27 -10.54
C MET A 1 7.88 12.42 -11.56
N LEU A 2 8.47 11.32 -11.09
CA LEU A 2 9.28 10.40 -11.88
C LEU A 2 8.39 9.26 -12.41
N PRO A 3 8.20 9.14 -13.74
CA PRO A 3 7.43 8.02 -14.29
C PRO A 3 8.15 6.69 -14.09
N ILE A 4 7.36 5.62 -14.02
CA ILE A 4 7.83 4.24 -13.86
C ILE A 4 7.79 3.56 -15.24
N GLY A 5 8.87 2.89 -15.62
CA GLY A 5 9.06 2.26 -16.92
C GLY A 5 10.29 1.36 -16.93
N HIS A 6 11.11 1.44 -17.98
CA HIS A 6 12.45 0.86 -17.99
C HIS A 6 13.49 1.96 -18.23
N ALA A 7 14.63 1.92 -17.54
CA ALA A 7 15.67 2.94 -17.58
C ALA A 7 16.20 3.26 -19.00
N LEU A 8 16.13 2.29 -19.92
CA LEU A 8 16.55 2.45 -21.34
C LEU A 8 15.56 3.27 -22.19
N VAL A 9 14.35 3.50 -21.68
CA VAL A 9 13.34 4.35 -22.33
C VAL A 9 12.89 5.39 -21.30
N PRO A 10 13.75 6.37 -20.99
CA PRO A 10 13.44 7.39 -20.00
C PRO A 10 12.23 8.19 -20.46
N GLN A 11 11.27 8.37 -19.56
CA GLN A 11 10.10 9.19 -19.79
C GLN A 11 10.29 10.57 -19.15
N PRO A 12 9.78 11.64 -19.77
CA PRO A 12 9.90 12.98 -19.22
C PRO A 12 9.21 13.09 -17.86
N MET A 13 9.80 13.87 -16.96
CA MET A 13 9.15 14.18 -15.69
C MET A 13 7.82 14.88 -15.93
N VAL A 14 6.83 14.55 -15.12
CA VAL A 14 5.50 15.16 -15.17
C VAL A 14 5.15 15.84 -13.86
N THR A 15 4.45 16.96 -13.94
CA THR A 15 3.80 17.61 -12.79
C THR A 15 2.32 17.27 -12.83
N LYS A 16 1.77 16.88 -11.68
CA LYS A 16 0.35 16.55 -11.53
C LYS A 16 -0.18 17.23 -10.27
N ALA A 17 -1.45 17.63 -10.29
CA ALA A 17 -2.11 18.11 -9.10
C ALA A 17 -2.44 16.93 -8.18
N PRO A 18 -2.58 17.14 -6.85
CA PRO A 18 -2.99 16.07 -5.94
C PRO A 18 -4.29 15.37 -6.36
N ALA A 19 -5.24 16.09 -6.98
CA ALA A 19 -6.50 15.53 -7.48
C ALA A 19 -6.32 14.57 -8.67
N ASP A 20 -5.19 14.65 -9.38
CA ASP A 20 -4.84 13.72 -10.47
C ASP A 20 -4.16 12.45 -9.96
N LEU A 21 -3.80 12.41 -8.67
CA LEU A 21 -3.12 11.29 -8.04
C LEU A 21 -4.13 10.38 -7.37
N ARG A 22 -3.95 9.08 -7.57
CA ARG A 22 -4.79 8.05 -6.97
C ARG A 22 -3.88 7.06 -6.23
N PRO A 23 -4.31 6.52 -5.08
CA PRO A 23 -3.59 5.44 -4.45
C PRO A 23 -3.39 4.28 -5.41
N PHE A 24 -2.22 3.64 -5.36
CA PHE A 24 -1.85 2.57 -6.30
C PHE A 24 -2.87 1.42 -6.27
N HIS A 25 -3.31 1.01 -5.08
CA HIS A 25 -4.29 -0.06 -4.91
C HIS A 25 -5.72 0.32 -5.32
N ALA A 26 -5.98 1.54 -5.78
CA ALA A 26 -7.28 1.88 -6.35
C ALA A 26 -7.46 1.35 -7.79
N PHE A 27 -6.41 0.81 -8.41
CA PHE A 27 -6.45 0.21 -9.74
C PHE A 27 -5.75 -1.15 -9.76
N SER A 28 -6.16 -1.99 -10.70
CA SER A 28 -5.45 -3.22 -11.02
C SER A 28 -4.46 -2.91 -12.14
N VAL A 29 -3.22 -3.35 -11.98
CA VAL A 29 -2.25 -3.31 -13.09
C VAL A 29 -2.78 -4.22 -14.19
N PRO A 30 -3.01 -3.73 -15.42
CA PRO A 30 -3.50 -4.56 -16.50
C PRO A 30 -2.46 -5.64 -16.86
N PRO A 31 -2.87 -6.78 -17.45
CA PRO A 31 -1.93 -7.77 -17.93
C PRO A 31 -1.00 -7.19 -19.01
N VAL A 32 0.19 -7.77 -19.11
CA VAL A 32 1.10 -7.50 -20.23
C VAL A 32 0.46 -7.98 -21.54
N ALA A 33 0.74 -7.27 -22.64
CA ALA A 33 0.23 -7.59 -23.96
C ALA A 33 1.16 -8.59 -24.70
N ILE A 34 2.46 -8.52 -24.45
CA ILE A 34 3.45 -9.43 -25.02
C ILE A 34 3.38 -10.76 -24.26
N GLN A 35 2.93 -11.80 -24.95
CA GLN A 35 2.67 -13.12 -24.37
C GLN A 35 3.89 -13.71 -23.64
N ASP A 36 5.10 -13.54 -24.21
CA ASP A 36 6.36 -14.04 -23.65
C ASP A 36 6.76 -13.38 -22.31
N LEU A 37 6.06 -12.32 -21.91
CA LEU A 37 6.32 -11.59 -20.65
C LEU A 37 5.33 -11.96 -19.53
N LYS A 38 4.25 -12.69 -19.83
CA LYS A 38 3.11 -12.89 -18.91
C LYS A 38 3.48 -13.47 -17.55
N ASP A 39 4.43 -14.41 -17.53
CA ASP A 39 4.85 -15.12 -16.33
C ASP A 39 6.26 -14.73 -15.86
N LYS A 40 6.82 -13.63 -16.39
CA LYS A 40 8.18 -13.17 -16.03
C LYS A 40 8.13 -12.07 -14.98
N ALA A 41 9.03 -12.14 -14.01
CA ALA A 41 9.30 -10.99 -13.14
C ALA A 41 10.09 -9.92 -13.91
N PHE A 42 9.92 -8.66 -13.54
CA PHE A 42 10.63 -7.53 -14.17
C PHE A 42 12.15 -7.75 -14.26
N ASP A 43 12.78 -8.22 -13.18
CA ASP A 43 14.24 -8.42 -13.12
C ASP A 43 14.73 -9.66 -13.93
N GLN A 44 13.82 -10.52 -14.40
CA GLN A 44 14.15 -11.72 -15.19
C GLN A 44 14.07 -11.47 -16.70
N VAL A 45 13.49 -10.35 -17.12
CA VAL A 45 13.35 -10.03 -18.54
C VAL A 45 14.67 -9.42 -19.06
N PRO A 46 15.23 -9.92 -20.17
CA PRO A 46 16.45 -9.37 -20.76
C PRO A 46 16.14 -8.07 -21.52
N TRP A 47 15.76 -7.01 -20.80
CA TRP A 47 15.26 -5.76 -21.34
C TRP A 47 16.19 -5.13 -22.37
N ASP A 48 17.50 -5.09 -22.10
CA ASP A 48 18.50 -4.57 -23.04
C ASP A 48 18.41 -5.22 -24.42
N ASN A 49 18.27 -6.55 -24.48
CA ASN A 49 18.21 -7.27 -25.74
C ASN A 49 16.90 -6.99 -26.47
N LEU A 50 15.78 -6.92 -25.74
CA LEU A 50 14.45 -6.63 -26.31
C LEU A 50 14.35 -5.19 -26.83
N PHE A 51 14.89 -4.22 -26.11
CA PHE A 51 14.89 -2.83 -26.55
C PHE A 51 15.86 -2.58 -27.71
N ARG A 52 16.96 -3.34 -27.81
CA ARG A 52 17.85 -3.28 -28.99
C ARG A 52 17.20 -3.91 -30.22
N SER A 53 16.54 -5.07 -30.07
CA SER A 53 15.89 -5.75 -31.20
C SER A 53 14.69 -4.98 -31.76
N THR A 54 14.07 -4.12 -30.95
CA THR A 54 12.93 -3.26 -31.35
C THR A 54 13.34 -1.83 -31.71
N ALA A 55 14.63 -1.50 -31.80
CA ALA A 55 15.10 -0.13 -31.98
C ALA A 55 14.57 0.56 -33.26
N ASN A 56 14.34 -0.20 -34.34
CA ASN A 56 13.86 0.32 -35.63
C ASN A 56 12.34 0.20 -35.82
N ASP A 57 11.60 -0.29 -34.82
CA ASP A 57 10.15 -0.46 -34.88
C ASP A 57 9.51 0.29 -33.71
N LEU A 58 9.09 1.53 -33.97
CA LEU A 58 8.57 2.44 -32.94
C LEU A 58 7.35 1.84 -32.21
N ALA A 59 6.41 1.25 -32.95
CA ALA A 59 5.20 0.68 -32.37
C ALA A 59 5.53 -0.49 -31.44
N LYS A 60 6.44 -1.40 -31.83
CA LYS A 60 6.88 -2.48 -30.95
C LYS A 60 7.65 -1.98 -29.74
N ARG A 61 8.48 -0.95 -29.91
CA ARG A 61 9.24 -0.34 -28.82
C ARG A 61 8.32 0.30 -27.78
N GLU A 62 7.27 1.00 -28.22
CA GLU A 62 6.26 1.60 -27.34
C GLU A 62 5.46 0.54 -26.58
N LEU A 63 5.03 -0.53 -27.26
CA LEU A 63 4.35 -1.67 -26.62
C LEU A 63 5.23 -2.34 -25.56
N LEU A 64 6.52 -2.55 -25.86
CA LEU A 64 7.48 -3.12 -24.93
C LEU A 64 7.72 -2.21 -23.72
N ALA A 65 7.83 -0.89 -23.93
CA ALA A 65 7.97 0.08 -22.85
C ALA A 65 6.72 0.11 -21.94
N LEU A 66 5.52 -0.01 -22.53
CA LEU A 66 4.27 -0.12 -21.79
C LEU A 66 4.26 -1.38 -20.92
N ASP A 67 4.61 -2.55 -21.46
CA ASP A 67 4.64 -3.79 -20.68
C ASP A 67 5.75 -3.79 -19.61
N ALA A 68 6.89 -3.16 -19.88
CA ALA A 68 7.92 -2.94 -18.88
C ALA A 68 7.40 -2.13 -17.69
N SER A 69 6.61 -1.07 -17.94
CA SER A 69 5.99 -0.26 -16.87
C SER A 69 5.03 -1.07 -15.99
N LYS A 70 4.28 -2.02 -16.58
CA LYS A 70 3.36 -2.89 -15.85
C LYS A 70 4.12 -3.86 -14.94
N LEU A 71 5.14 -4.54 -15.48
CA LEU A 71 5.98 -5.44 -14.68
C LEU A 71 6.77 -4.69 -13.60
N ALA A 72 7.25 -3.47 -13.90
CA ALA A 72 7.90 -2.61 -12.93
C ALA A 72 6.97 -2.25 -11.76
N ALA A 73 5.72 -1.89 -12.06
CA ALA A 73 4.72 -1.60 -11.03
C ALA A 73 4.48 -2.82 -10.12
N SER A 74 4.32 -4.02 -10.69
CA SER A 74 4.20 -5.27 -9.91
C SER A 74 5.43 -5.55 -9.05
N ARG A 75 6.64 -5.37 -9.60
CA ARG A 75 7.91 -5.54 -8.87
C ARG A 75 8.02 -4.59 -7.69
N ILE A 76 7.68 -3.31 -7.89
CA ILE A 76 7.72 -2.29 -6.83
C ILE A 76 6.73 -2.68 -5.74
N ASP A 77 5.48 -3.00 -6.09
CA ASP A 77 4.44 -3.41 -5.13
C ASP A 77 4.83 -4.66 -4.31
N ALA A 78 5.54 -5.61 -4.93
CA ALA A 78 6.07 -6.82 -4.30
C ALA A 78 7.34 -6.61 -3.44
N SER A 79 7.86 -5.39 -3.37
CA SER A 79 9.06 -5.03 -2.59
C SER A 79 8.71 -4.15 -1.39
N TYR A 80 9.67 -3.97 -0.49
CA TYR A 80 9.59 -2.94 0.54
C TYR A 80 10.97 -2.42 0.95
N SER A 81 11.07 -1.22 1.51
CA SER A 81 12.28 -0.69 2.17
C SER A 81 11.93 -0.07 3.50
N LEU A 82 12.87 -0.07 4.44
CA LEU A 82 12.70 0.41 5.82
C LEU A 82 13.45 1.72 6.01
N TRP A 83 12.96 2.58 6.90
CA TRP A 83 13.60 3.85 7.18
C TRP A 83 13.41 4.30 8.62
N CYS A 84 14.32 5.18 9.07
CA CYS A 84 14.45 5.65 10.44
C CYS A 84 14.45 4.51 11.46
N PRO A 85 15.56 3.76 11.57
CA PRO A 85 15.76 2.86 12.71
C PRO A 85 15.54 3.61 14.02
N LEU A 86 14.81 2.99 14.94
CA LEU A 86 14.49 3.55 16.26
C LEU A 86 15.44 3.04 17.36
N ASN A 87 16.42 2.22 17.00
CA ASN A 87 17.44 1.72 17.91
C ASN A 87 18.84 1.95 17.33
N GLU A 88 19.73 2.48 18.17
CA GLU A 88 21.13 2.72 17.83
C GLU A 88 21.95 1.42 17.80
N ASP A 89 21.57 0.43 18.61
CA ASP A 89 22.22 -0.88 18.60
C ASP A 89 21.75 -1.70 17.39
N ALA A 90 22.57 -1.73 16.34
CA ALA A 90 22.36 -2.55 15.14
C ALA A 90 22.18 -4.05 15.42
N LYS A 91 22.50 -4.53 16.63
CA LYS A 91 22.31 -5.91 17.06
C LYS A 91 21.02 -6.10 17.85
N ALA A 92 20.20 -5.08 18.08
CA ALA A 92 18.95 -5.24 18.79
C ALA A 92 18.00 -6.22 18.06
N ASP A 93 17.24 -7.00 18.84
CA ASP A 93 16.24 -7.93 18.33
C ASP A 93 15.03 -7.94 19.28
N PRO A 94 13.84 -7.47 18.86
CA PRO A 94 13.51 -6.96 17.53
C PRO A 94 14.25 -5.65 17.21
N TYR A 95 14.52 -5.43 15.92
CA TYR A 95 15.12 -4.18 15.43
C TYR A 95 14.03 -3.24 14.87
N PRO A 96 13.69 -2.13 15.56
CA PRO A 96 12.54 -1.29 15.21
C PRO A 96 12.83 -0.19 14.19
N TYR A 97 11.79 0.19 13.46
CA TYR A 97 11.80 1.27 12.48
C TYR A 97 10.57 2.16 12.67
N TYR A 98 10.69 3.43 12.30
CA TYR A 98 9.56 4.36 12.33
C TYR A 98 8.58 4.08 11.19
N GLY A 99 9.10 3.72 10.01
CA GLY A 99 8.28 3.56 8.81
C GLY A 99 8.91 2.68 7.75
N CYS A 100 8.12 2.42 6.71
CA CYS A 100 8.56 1.68 5.54
C CYS A 100 7.90 2.22 4.26
N PHE A 101 8.57 2.02 3.13
CA PHE A 101 7.91 2.04 1.84
C PHE A 101 7.47 0.62 1.54
N PHE A 102 6.17 0.36 1.60
CA PHE A 102 5.57 -0.95 1.45
C PHE A 102 4.87 -1.03 0.10
N GLY A 103 5.59 -1.56 -0.89
CA GLY A 103 5.14 -1.49 -2.27
C GLY A 103 5.12 -0.04 -2.78
N ALA A 104 3.97 0.41 -3.28
CA ALA A 104 3.76 1.80 -3.69
C ALA A 104 3.38 2.74 -2.52
N GLU A 105 3.08 2.20 -1.34
CA GLU A 105 2.59 2.98 -0.21
C GLU A 105 3.72 3.32 0.78
N ARG A 106 3.63 4.46 1.45
CA ARG A 106 4.45 4.78 2.62
C ARG A 106 3.62 4.52 3.87
N ILE A 107 4.14 3.68 4.76
CA ILE A 107 3.50 3.28 6.02
C ILE A 107 4.34 3.78 7.19
N GLU A 108 3.68 4.31 8.21
CA GLU A 108 4.31 4.85 9.41
C GLU A 108 3.62 4.38 10.69
N ILE A 109 4.34 4.37 11.82
CA ILE A 109 3.71 4.21 13.13
C ILE A 109 2.59 5.26 13.29
N GLY A 110 1.41 4.81 13.72
CA GLY A 110 0.20 5.64 13.81
C GLY A 110 -0.78 5.47 12.65
N ASP A 111 -0.34 4.90 11.52
CA ASP A 111 -1.23 4.57 10.41
C ASP A 111 -2.25 3.47 10.77
N CYS A 112 -3.29 3.38 9.95
CA CYS A 112 -4.21 2.24 9.96
C CYS A 112 -3.95 1.34 8.74
N LEU A 113 -3.86 0.03 8.94
CA LEU A 113 -3.58 -0.95 7.90
C LEU A 113 -4.75 -1.90 7.69
N ARG A 114 -5.13 -2.14 6.44
CA ARG A 114 -6.09 -3.17 6.06
C ARG A 114 -5.40 -4.54 6.18
N MET A 115 -6.05 -5.48 6.87
CA MET A 115 -5.52 -6.81 7.10
C MET A 115 -6.30 -7.89 6.37
N LYS A 116 -5.62 -8.99 6.03
CA LYS A 116 -6.23 -10.27 5.67
C LYS A 116 -6.69 -10.99 6.95
N PRO A 117 -7.74 -11.83 6.86
CA PRO A 117 -8.11 -12.73 7.94
C PRO A 117 -6.94 -13.64 8.34
N VAL A 118 -6.88 -14.01 9.62
CA VAL A 118 -5.90 -14.96 10.15
C VAL A 118 -6.64 -16.25 10.51
N ALA A 119 -6.48 -17.29 9.68
CA ALA A 119 -7.26 -18.52 9.80
C ALA A 119 -7.15 -19.21 11.17
N SER A 120 -5.97 -19.12 11.81
CA SER A 120 -5.73 -19.69 13.13
C SER A 120 -6.30 -18.88 14.29
N GLU A 121 -6.90 -17.72 14.04
CA GLU A 121 -7.30 -16.76 15.07
C GLU A 121 -8.76 -16.29 14.84
N PRO A 122 -9.75 -16.93 15.49
CA PRO A 122 -11.17 -16.63 15.26
C PRO A 122 -11.56 -15.16 15.50
N SER A 123 -10.89 -14.48 16.43
CA SER A 123 -11.09 -13.04 16.70
C SER A 123 -10.72 -12.16 15.49
N LEU A 124 -9.76 -12.64 14.68
CA LEU A 124 -9.22 -12.04 13.46
C LEU A 124 -9.77 -12.72 12.20
N ALA A 125 -11.00 -13.22 12.26
CA ALA A 125 -11.75 -13.65 11.09
C ALA A 125 -12.52 -12.48 10.44
N GLY A 126 -12.75 -12.58 9.13
CA GLY A 126 -13.54 -11.62 8.34
C GLY A 126 -12.71 -10.60 7.56
N ASP A 127 -13.34 -9.96 6.58
CA ASP A 127 -12.64 -9.19 5.54
C ASP A 127 -12.43 -7.70 5.85
N SER A 128 -12.93 -7.21 6.98
CA SER A 128 -12.89 -5.78 7.36
C SER A 128 -12.04 -5.53 8.61
N LEU A 129 -10.87 -6.16 8.68
CA LEU A 129 -9.93 -6.01 9.78
C LEU A 129 -9.00 -4.82 9.53
N ILE A 130 -8.92 -3.91 10.50
CA ILE A 130 -8.04 -2.74 10.46
C ILE A 130 -7.09 -2.78 11.65
N MET A 131 -5.78 -2.73 11.41
CA MET A 131 -4.77 -2.57 12.46
C MET A 131 -4.46 -1.10 12.67
N GLY A 132 -4.66 -0.59 13.89
CA GLY A 132 -4.02 0.64 14.35
C GLY A 132 -2.56 0.34 14.67
N LEU A 133 -1.66 0.73 13.76
CA LEU A 133 -0.25 0.36 13.80
C LEU A 133 0.49 1.12 14.91
N ARG A 134 1.22 0.38 15.74
CA ARG A 134 2.00 0.94 16.86
C ARG A 134 3.50 0.66 16.75
N TYR A 135 3.91 -0.34 15.97
CA TYR A 135 5.30 -0.77 15.91
C TYR A 135 5.62 -1.48 14.60
N ILE A 136 6.73 -1.12 13.97
CA ILE A 136 7.28 -1.77 12.77
C ILE A 136 8.67 -2.29 13.13
N PHE A 137 8.97 -3.55 12.84
CA PHE A 137 10.27 -4.14 13.19
C PHE A 137 10.64 -5.35 12.34
N THR A 138 11.92 -5.72 12.39
CA THR A 138 12.45 -6.98 11.87
C THR A 138 12.95 -7.86 13.01
N ARG A 139 13.08 -9.17 12.78
CA ARG A 139 13.66 -10.13 13.73
C ARG A 139 14.82 -10.89 13.11
N LYS A 140 15.84 -11.25 13.91
CA LYS A 140 16.98 -12.05 13.42
C LYS A 140 16.58 -13.47 13.03
N GLU A 141 15.62 -14.05 13.75
CA GLU A 141 15.06 -15.38 13.46
C GLU A 141 14.34 -15.46 12.11
N TYR A 142 13.85 -14.31 11.60
CA TYR A 142 13.14 -14.23 10.32
C TYR A 142 13.77 -13.18 9.40
N PRO A 143 14.99 -13.43 8.87
CA PRO A 143 15.67 -12.50 7.97
C PRO A 143 14.79 -12.18 6.76
N GLY A 144 14.78 -10.90 6.35
CA GLY A 144 14.00 -10.46 5.20
C GLY A 144 12.49 -10.39 5.41
N THR A 145 12.00 -10.60 6.63
CA THR A 145 10.58 -10.42 6.99
C THR A 145 10.39 -9.17 7.85
N ILE A 146 9.43 -8.34 7.47
CA ILE A 146 8.96 -7.21 8.26
C ILE A 146 7.69 -7.60 9.04
N PHE A 147 7.63 -7.17 10.29
CA PHE A 147 6.51 -7.37 11.20
C PHE A 147 5.85 -6.04 11.57
N PHE A 148 4.54 -6.07 11.67
CA PHE A 148 3.69 -4.99 12.11
C PHE A 148 3.01 -5.41 13.40
N ARG A 149 3.01 -4.53 14.40
CA ARG A 149 2.32 -4.76 15.68
C ARG A 149 1.40 -3.60 16.03
N GLY A 150 0.20 -3.94 16.46
CA GLY A 150 -0.84 -2.97 16.79
C GLY A 150 -2.10 -3.60 17.34
N ASN A 151 -3.11 -2.77 17.58
CA ASN A 151 -4.44 -3.23 17.95
C ASN A 151 -5.27 -3.44 16.69
N VAL A 152 -6.07 -4.50 16.64
CA VAL A 152 -6.93 -4.82 15.49
C VAL A 152 -8.38 -4.51 15.82
N TYR A 153 -9.04 -3.82 14.90
CA TYR A 153 -10.40 -3.32 14.99
C TYR A 153 -11.24 -3.92 13.86
N LYS A 154 -12.56 -4.03 14.09
CA LYS A 154 -13.53 -4.40 13.05
C LYS A 154 -14.85 -3.67 13.26
N PRO A 155 -15.66 -3.48 12.19
CA PRO A 155 -17.00 -2.96 12.33
C PRO A 155 -17.82 -3.78 13.32
N ALA A 156 -18.58 -3.10 14.18
CA ALA A 156 -19.51 -3.74 15.09
C ALA A 156 -20.67 -4.34 14.30
N LYS A 157 -21.07 -5.57 14.65
CA LYS A 157 -22.32 -6.15 14.15
C LYS A 157 -23.52 -5.43 14.79
N GLU A 158 -24.69 -5.54 14.18
CA GLU A 158 -25.92 -4.92 14.69
C GLU A 158 -26.26 -5.38 16.12
N ASP A 159 -25.98 -6.65 16.42
CA ASP A 159 -26.20 -7.33 17.71
C ASP A 159 -25.03 -7.19 18.71
N ALA A 160 -24.02 -6.38 18.41
CA ALA A 160 -22.89 -6.20 19.31
C ALA A 160 -23.31 -5.54 20.64
N SER A 161 -22.82 -6.08 21.77
CA SER A 161 -23.07 -5.52 23.10
C SER A 161 -22.61 -4.05 23.18
N PRO A 162 -23.41 -3.12 23.70
CA PRO A 162 -23.01 -1.72 23.86
C PRO A 162 -21.69 -1.52 24.60
N SER A 163 -21.37 -2.37 25.58
CA SER A 163 -20.12 -2.32 26.34
C SER A 163 -18.87 -2.68 25.51
N SER A 164 -19.03 -3.35 24.38
CA SER A 164 -17.93 -3.72 23.48
C SER A 164 -17.63 -2.65 22.43
N ILE A 165 -18.51 -1.67 22.28
CA ILE A 165 -18.43 -0.63 21.26
C ILE A 165 -17.47 0.45 21.74
N LEU A 166 -16.48 0.75 20.90
CA LEU A 166 -15.45 1.73 21.21
C LEU A 166 -15.98 3.16 21.02
N THR A 167 -15.55 4.03 21.92
CA THR A 167 -15.69 5.49 21.79
C THR A 167 -14.65 6.05 20.81
N GLN A 168 -14.89 7.24 20.28
CA GLN A 168 -14.00 7.88 19.30
C GLN A 168 -12.56 8.06 19.82
N ASP A 169 -12.37 8.28 21.12
CA ASP A 169 -11.04 8.49 21.72
C ASP A 169 -10.24 7.18 21.88
N GLN A 170 -10.91 6.03 21.75
CA GLN A 170 -10.26 4.72 21.77
C GLN A 170 -9.83 4.26 20.36
N LEU A 171 -10.22 5.00 19.31
CA LEU A 171 -9.92 4.68 17.93
C LEU A 171 -8.60 5.33 17.47
N PRO A 172 -7.83 4.65 16.59
CA PRO A 172 -6.71 5.27 15.91
C PRO A 172 -7.17 6.41 15.01
N ILE A 173 -6.28 7.36 14.73
CA ILE A 173 -6.59 8.65 14.09
C ILE A 173 -7.45 8.50 12.82
N ALA A 174 -7.10 7.58 11.91
CA ALA A 174 -7.84 7.40 10.66
C ALA A 174 -9.25 6.84 10.87
N LEU A 175 -9.46 5.96 11.85
CA LEU A 175 -10.79 5.46 12.20
C LEU A 175 -11.60 6.52 12.95
N LYS A 176 -10.97 7.31 13.80
CA LYS A 176 -11.60 8.46 14.45
C LYS A 176 -12.11 9.47 13.42
N ASP A 177 -11.28 9.81 12.43
CA ASP A 177 -11.62 10.69 11.31
C ASP A 177 -12.82 10.15 10.51
N GLU A 178 -12.81 8.86 10.16
CA GLU A 178 -13.91 8.20 9.47
C GLU A 178 -15.22 8.23 10.28
N VAL A 179 -15.17 7.87 11.57
CA VAL A 179 -16.36 7.84 12.44
C VAL A 179 -16.91 9.24 12.67
N GLN A 180 -16.03 10.22 12.91
CA GLN A 180 -16.42 11.62 13.10
C GLN A 180 -17.14 12.15 11.86
N TRP A 181 -16.58 11.93 10.67
CA TRP A 181 -17.22 12.35 9.43
C TRP A 181 -18.55 11.62 9.19
N ARG A 182 -18.62 10.29 9.36
CA ARG A 182 -19.86 9.53 9.19
C ARG A 182 -20.97 9.98 10.14
N SER A 183 -20.63 10.38 11.37
CA SER A 183 -21.61 10.91 12.33
C SER A 183 -22.27 12.22 11.87
N GLN A 184 -21.61 12.99 11.01
CA GLN A 184 -22.14 14.24 10.46
C GLN A 184 -23.02 14.01 9.24
N VAL A 185 -22.66 13.06 8.37
CA VAL A 185 -23.38 12.81 7.11
C VAL A 185 -24.47 11.74 7.21
N SER A 186 -24.40 10.86 8.22
CA SER A 186 -25.36 9.77 8.46
C SER A 186 -25.68 9.60 9.96
N PRO A 187 -26.23 10.61 10.66
CA PRO A 187 -26.42 10.58 12.12
C PRO A 187 -27.36 9.45 12.60
N GLY A 188 -28.31 9.00 11.76
CA GLY A 188 -29.24 7.91 12.10
C GLY A 188 -28.64 6.51 12.05
N ARG A 189 -27.39 6.37 11.60
CA ARG A 189 -26.71 5.08 11.41
C ARG A 189 -25.23 5.20 11.81
N PRO A 190 -24.94 5.20 13.12
CA PRO A 190 -23.57 5.42 13.58
C PRO A 190 -22.64 4.30 13.13
N SER A 191 -21.49 4.67 12.56
CA SER A 191 -20.38 3.75 12.31
C SER A 191 -19.77 3.34 13.65
N ARG A 192 -19.97 2.07 14.02
CA ARG A 192 -19.54 1.51 15.31
C ARG A 192 -18.42 0.51 15.08
N TRP A 193 -17.44 0.54 15.97
CA TRP A 193 -16.24 -0.31 15.90
C TRP A 193 -16.05 -1.03 17.23
N ILE A 194 -15.51 -2.25 17.15
CA ILE A 194 -15.10 -3.03 18.31
C ILE A 194 -13.61 -3.35 18.21
N LEU A 195 -12.98 -3.56 19.36
CA LEU A 195 -11.64 -4.09 19.45
C LEU A 195 -11.68 -5.61 19.22
N ALA A 196 -11.06 -6.07 18.14
CA ALA A 196 -11.00 -7.49 17.81
C ALA A 196 -9.93 -8.22 18.63
N LYS A 197 -8.73 -7.63 18.72
CA LYS A 197 -7.60 -8.16 19.51
C LYS A 197 -6.55 -7.08 19.75
N GLU A 198 -5.92 -7.11 20.92
CA GLU A 198 -4.85 -6.18 21.29
C GLU A 198 -3.47 -6.72 20.95
N ASN A 199 -2.53 -5.80 20.68
CA ASN A 199 -1.09 -6.08 20.55
C ASN A 199 -0.75 -7.25 19.59
N VAL A 200 -1.54 -7.40 18.53
CA VAL A 200 -1.33 -8.41 17.50
C VAL A 200 -0.05 -8.09 16.75
N THR A 201 0.83 -9.09 16.63
CA THR A 201 2.00 -9.05 15.76
C THR A 201 1.73 -9.89 14.53
N ILE A 202 1.93 -9.33 13.34
CA ILE A 202 1.73 -10.04 12.10
C ILE A 202 2.82 -9.71 11.09
N ASN A 203 3.13 -10.65 10.20
CA ASN A 203 4.06 -10.40 9.11
C ASN A 203 3.35 -9.68 7.95
N GLU A 204 4.16 -9.16 7.04
CA GLU A 204 3.71 -8.42 5.87
C GLU A 204 2.71 -9.12 4.95
N GLN A 205 2.67 -10.46 4.91
CA GLN A 205 1.82 -11.20 3.98
C GLN A 205 0.33 -11.03 4.31
N PHE A 206 0.02 -10.68 5.56
CA PHE A 206 -1.33 -10.39 6.03
C PHE A 206 -1.73 -8.93 5.88
N ILE A 207 -0.85 -8.04 5.41
CA ILE A 207 -1.19 -6.64 5.17
C ILE A 207 -1.64 -6.46 3.73
N ARG A 208 -2.86 -5.95 3.54
CA ARG A 208 -3.43 -5.63 2.22
C ARG A 208 -2.96 -4.27 1.70
N GLY A 209 -2.68 -3.34 2.60
CA GLY A 209 -2.27 -1.96 2.31
C GLY A 209 -2.78 -1.00 3.38
N ARG A 210 -2.66 0.30 3.16
CA ARG A 210 -3.18 1.33 4.08
C ARG A 210 -4.70 1.38 4.04
N PHE A 211 -5.26 1.83 5.17
CA PHE A 211 -6.65 2.25 5.26
C PHE A 211 -6.74 3.74 4.92
N TYR A 212 -7.70 4.10 4.07
CA TYR A 212 -7.99 5.48 3.71
C TYR A 212 -9.42 5.80 4.16
N PRO A 213 -9.64 6.88 4.94
CA PRO A 213 -10.98 7.35 5.23
C PRO A 213 -11.76 7.60 3.93
N THR A 214 -13.03 7.20 3.92
CA THR A 214 -13.89 7.20 2.74
C THR A 214 -14.01 8.59 2.14
N HIS A 215 -14.18 9.60 2.98
CA HIS A 215 -14.33 11.00 2.56
C HIS A 215 -13.06 11.62 1.95
N ARG A 216 -11.88 11.03 2.19
CA ARG A 216 -10.63 11.46 1.56
C ARG A 216 -10.41 10.79 0.21
N LEU A 217 -10.91 9.56 0.05
CA LEU A 217 -10.62 8.72 -1.09
C LEU A 217 -11.72 8.77 -2.17
N MET A 218 -12.99 8.73 -1.78
CA MET A 218 -14.11 8.71 -2.73
C MET A 218 -14.19 9.93 -3.67
N PRO A 219 -13.86 11.17 -3.23
CA PRO A 219 -13.77 12.31 -4.16
C PRO A 219 -12.75 12.11 -5.29
N ILE A 220 -11.74 11.26 -5.08
CA ILE A 220 -10.69 10.97 -6.07
C ILE A 220 -11.10 9.80 -6.97
N LEU A 221 -11.78 8.79 -6.41
CA LEU A 221 -12.14 7.56 -7.14
C LEU A 221 -13.44 7.71 -7.93
N ASN A 222 -14.46 8.33 -7.35
CA ASN A 222 -15.79 8.49 -7.94
C ASN A 222 -16.54 9.65 -7.28
N ALA A 223 -16.14 10.89 -7.61
CA ALA A 223 -16.73 12.10 -7.06
C ALA A 223 -18.24 12.21 -7.30
N GLU A 224 -18.71 11.81 -8.49
CA GLU A 224 -20.11 11.94 -8.88
C GLU A 224 -21.03 11.06 -8.02
N SER A 225 -20.75 9.75 -7.94
CA SER A 225 -21.55 8.85 -7.10
C SER A 225 -21.42 9.19 -5.62
N PHE A 226 -20.25 9.67 -5.18
CA PHE A 226 -20.04 10.10 -3.81
C PHE A 226 -20.88 11.33 -3.44
N ASN A 227 -20.92 12.35 -4.31
CA ASN A 227 -21.74 13.54 -4.12
C ASN A 227 -23.24 13.21 -4.13
N ALA A 228 -23.67 12.30 -5.01
CA ALA A 228 -25.05 11.83 -5.03
C ALA A 228 -25.41 11.09 -3.72
N ALA A 229 -24.53 10.24 -3.21
CA ALA A 229 -24.73 9.53 -1.95
C ALA A 229 -24.80 10.49 -0.75
N LEU A 230 -23.96 11.53 -0.73
CA LEU A 230 -23.99 12.60 0.27
C LEU A 230 -25.32 13.34 0.25
N ALA A 231 -25.80 13.75 -0.92
CA ALA A 231 -27.08 14.44 -1.06
C ALA A 231 -28.28 13.61 -0.58
N GLN A 232 -28.17 12.28 -0.63
CA GLN A 232 -29.20 11.34 -0.20
C GLN A 232 -29.04 10.83 1.23
N GLY A 233 -27.94 11.19 1.93
CA GLY A 233 -27.61 10.62 3.25
C GLY A 233 -27.34 9.11 3.22
N ARG A 234 -26.95 8.55 2.06
CA ARG A 234 -26.71 7.10 1.83
C ARG A 234 -25.23 6.78 1.62
N VAL A 235 -24.36 7.46 2.36
CA VAL A 235 -22.90 7.33 2.20
C VAL A 235 -22.35 5.99 2.72
N GLU A 236 -23.20 5.19 3.36
CA GLU A 236 -22.82 3.91 3.96
C GLU A 236 -22.62 2.82 2.92
N ASP A 237 -23.29 2.94 1.78
CA ASP A 237 -23.14 2.03 0.64
C ASP A 237 -21.83 2.29 -0.12
N GLN A 238 -21.14 3.39 0.19
CA GLN A 238 -19.86 3.76 -0.42
C GLN A 238 -18.71 3.33 0.50
N VAL A 239 -18.06 2.25 0.11
CA VAL A 239 -16.78 1.81 0.67
C VAL A 239 -15.74 1.82 -0.45
N PRO A 240 -14.57 2.44 -0.26
CA PRO A 240 -13.55 2.43 -1.29
C PRO A 240 -13.11 0.99 -1.60
N TYR A 241 -13.34 0.53 -2.83
CA TYR A 241 -12.83 -0.74 -3.28
C TYR A 241 -11.35 -0.59 -3.63
N LEU A 242 -10.50 -1.15 -2.79
CA LEU A 242 -9.05 -1.13 -2.97
C LEU A 242 -8.54 -2.56 -3.11
N ASN A 243 -7.72 -2.77 -4.13
CA ASN A 243 -6.96 -3.99 -4.32
C ASN A 243 -6.03 -4.29 -3.14
N ASN A 244 -5.52 -5.52 -3.12
CA ASN A 244 -4.54 -5.93 -2.14
C ASN A 244 -3.14 -5.84 -2.76
N ARG A 245 -2.16 -5.50 -1.92
CA ARG A 245 -0.76 -5.69 -2.23
C ARG A 245 -0.51 -7.11 -2.75
N THR A 246 0.39 -7.23 -3.72
CA THR A 246 0.84 -8.47 -4.37
C THR A 246 -0.24 -9.23 -5.14
N ASN A 247 -1.41 -8.63 -5.40
CA ASN A 247 -2.44 -9.20 -6.28
C ASN A 247 -2.20 -8.91 -7.79
N GLY A 248 -1.07 -8.30 -8.16
CA GLY A 248 -0.76 -7.95 -9.55
C GLY A 248 -0.38 -9.14 -10.44
N VAL A 249 -0.46 -8.94 -11.77
CA VAL A 249 -0.05 -9.94 -12.78
C VAL A 249 1.48 -9.94 -12.91
N GLY A 250 2.09 -11.13 -12.90
CA GLY A 250 3.51 -11.34 -13.19
C GLY A 250 4.44 -10.82 -12.08
N GLY A 251 5.25 -11.71 -11.53
CA GLY A 251 6.30 -11.37 -10.56
C GLY A 251 6.11 -12.06 -9.21
N GLY A 252 7.11 -12.86 -8.84
CA GLY A 252 7.22 -13.41 -7.49
C GLY A 252 7.47 -12.32 -6.45
N TYR A 253 7.36 -12.71 -5.18
CA TYR A 253 7.70 -11.85 -4.05
C TYR A 253 9.14 -11.35 -4.17
N VAL A 254 9.33 -10.03 -4.11
CA VAL A 254 10.65 -9.37 -4.24
C VAL A 254 11.28 -9.13 -2.86
N GLY A 255 10.47 -8.77 -1.88
CA GLY A 255 10.90 -8.56 -0.49
C GLY A 255 11.71 -7.29 -0.26
N ARG A 256 12.56 -7.33 0.79
CA ARG A 256 13.30 -6.16 1.27
C ARG A 256 14.29 -5.63 0.23
N LYS A 257 14.36 -4.31 0.11
CA LYS A 257 15.40 -3.53 -0.55
C LYS A 257 16.02 -2.57 0.46
N PRO A 258 17.31 -2.21 0.31
CA PRO A 258 17.99 -1.30 1.25
C PRO A 258 17.27 0.05 1.40
N ASN A 259 16.82 0.63 0.28
CA ASN A 259 16.18 1.95 0.25
C ASN A 259 15.23 2.07 -0.95
N ARG A 260 14.52 3.20 -1.02
CA ARG A 260 13.46 3.43 -2.00
C ARG A 260 13.98 3.45 -3.42
N ILE A 261 15.15 4.02 -3.68
CA ILE A 261 15.71 4.04 -5.04
C ILE A 261 16.07 2.63 -5.52
N GLN A 262 16.52 1.74 -4.62
CA GLN A 262 16.74 0.32 -4.93
C GLN A 262 15.42 -0.47 -5.13
N SER A 263 14.33 -0.08 -4.45
CA SER A 263 12.99 -0.60 -4.76
C SER A 263 12.52 -0.23 -6.16
N LEU A 264 12.92 0.94 -6.68
CA LEU A 264 12.66 1.32 -8.07
C LEU A 264 13.62 0.61 -9.04
N GLY A 265 14.93 0.58 -8.75
CA GLY A 265 15.93 -0.09 -9.56
C GLY A 265 15.92 0.40 -11.02
N LEU A 266 15.91 -0.54 -11.98
CA LEU A 266 15.84 -0.23 -13.41
C LEU A 266 14.45 0.28 -13.87
N ALA A 267 13.49 0.40 -12.96
CA ALA A 267 12.17 0.92 -13.28
C ALA A 267 12.15 2.43 -13.53
N VAL A 268 13.25 3.12 -13.27
CA VAL A 268 13.40 4.57 -13.44
C VAL A 268 14.73 4.88 -14.10
N GLN A 269 14.87 6.11 -14.64
CA GLN A 269 16.10 6.55 -15.27
C GLN A 269 17.30 6.45 -14.30
N GLN A 270 18.43 5.96 -14.79
CA GLN A 270 19.66 5.90 -13.98
C GLN A 270 20.10 7.30 -13.54
N GLY A 271 20.58 7.41 -12.30
CA GLY A 271 20.94 8.68 -11.69
C GLY A 271 19.76 9.49 -11.14
N SER A 272 18.52 8.99 -11.28
CA SER A 272 17.35 9.60 -10.63
C SER A 272 17.55 9.67 -9.12
N ARG A 273 17.08 10.76 -8.52
CA ARG A 273 17.07 10.96 -7.07
C ARG A 273 15.64 11.10 -6.58
N ILE A 274 15.39 10.55 -5.40
CA ILE A 274 14.12 10.72 -4.70
C ILE A 274 14.31 11.80 -3.66
N SER A 275 13.48 12.83 -3.70
CA SER A 275 13.42 13.82 -2.64
C SER A 275 12.48 13.30 -1.56
N LEU A 276 13.02 13.04 -0.37
CA LEU A 276 12.28 12.66 0.82
C LEU A 276 12.32 13.80 1.83
N GLU A 277 11.38 13.82 2.77
CA GLU A 277 11.42 14.78 3.86
C GLU A 277 12.73 14.63 4.67
N PRO A 278 13.31 15.73 5.18
CA PRO A 278 14.63 15.70 5.83
C PRO A 278 14.76 14.71 7.00
N LEU A 279 13.65 14.37 7.65
CA LEU A 279 13.63 13.45 8.78
C LEU A 279 13.67 11.98 8.36
N ILE A 280 13.43 11.65 7.08
CA ILE A 280 13.45 10.27 6.59
C ILE A 280 14.90 9.86 6.31
N ARG A 281 15.40 8.89 7.09
CA ARG A 281 16.74 8.31 6.96
C ARG A 281 16.63 6.88 6.46
N GLU A 282 16.96 6.65 5.19
CA GLU A 282 17.05 5.30 4.61
C GLU A 282 18.46 4.71 4.81
N GLU A 283 18.61 3.40 4.58
CA GLU A 283 19.92 2.77 4.52
C GLU A 283 20.71 3.30 3.32
N ALA A 284 22.02 3.49 3.50
CA ALA A 284 22.92 3.85 2.41
C ALA A 284 22.89 2.77 1.30
N ALA A 285 22.97 3.22 0.05
CA ALA A 285 23.04 2.35 -1.13
C ALA A 285 24.43 1.73 -1.28
#